data_AF-A0AAV2SWT7-F1
#
_entry.id   AF-A0AAV2SWT7-F1
#
_cell.length_a   1.000
_cell.length_b   1.000
_cell.length_c   1.000
_cell.angle_alpha   90.00
_cell.angle_beta   90.00
_cell.angle_gamma   90.00
#
_symmetry.space_group_name_H-M   'P 1'
#
loop_
_entity.id
_entity.type
_entity.pdbx_description
1 polymer ?
#
loop_
_entity_poly.entity_id
_entity_poly.type
_entity_poly.pdbx_seq_one_letter_code
_entity_poly.pdbx_strand_id
1 'polypeptide(L)'
;MQKLEEMGIDFTEWFKSYLGGRQQVVVANEMTSEPGIVSCGVPQGSILGPLLFLCYVNDMPISVKCKLLLYADDSALIVSGSDPQAIASLLSKELESCRKWLMDNKLSLHLGKTESILF
;
A
#
# COMPACT_ATOMS: atom_id res chain seq x y z
N MET A 1 -2.07 -1.24 13.45
CA MET A 1 -2.84 -2.10 14.39
C MET A 1 -4.33 -1.93 14.16
N GLN A 2 -4.85 -0.71 14.17
CA GLN A 2 -6.25 -0.39 13.85
C GLN A 2 -6.90 -1.26 12.75
N LYS A 3 -6.29 -1.37 11.56
CA LYS A 3 -6.86 -2.19 10.46
C LYS A 3 -7.04 -3.67 10.80
N LEU A 4 -6.15 -4.25 11.59
CA LEU A 4 -6.28 -5.64 12.05
C LEU A 4 -7.44 -5.77 13.05
N GLU A 5 -7.60 -4.76 13.93
CA GLU A 5 -8.68 -4.71 14.91
C GLU A 5 -10.05 -4.55 14.21
N GLU A 6 -10.12 -3.72 13.18
CA GLU A 6 -11.32 -3.53 12.33
C GLU A 6 -11.70 -4.80 11.55
N MET A 7 -10.72 -5.68 11.26
CA MET A 7 -10.95 -7.01 10.70
C MET A 7 -11.40 -8.05 11.74
N GLY A 8 -11.44 -7.70 13.02
CA GLY A 8 -11.78 -8.61 14.11
C GLY A 8 -10.64 -9.53 14.55
N ILE A 9 -9.38 -9.19 14.25
CA ILE A 9 -8.21 -9.95 14.70
C ILE A 9 -7.91 -9.57 16.16
N ASP A 10 -7.92 -10.56 17.05
CA ASP A 10 -7.87 -10.41 18.50
C ASP A 10 -6.46 -10.50 19.11
N PHE A 11 -5.47 -11.02 18.37
CA PHE A 11 -4.06 -11.14 18.83
C PHE A 11 -3.15 -10.00 18.36
N THR A 12 -3.61 -8.74 18.44
CA THR A 12 -2.82 -7.59 17.96
C THR A 12 -1.56 -7.31 18.76
N GLU A 13 -1.48 -7.72 20.02
CA GLU A 13 -0.25 -7.64 20.83
C GLU A 13 0.89 -8.48 20.25
N TRP A 14 0.57 -9.64 19.68
CA TRP A 14 1.56 -10.47 19.00
C TRP A 14 2.13 -9.74 17.78
N PHE A 15 1.29 -9.07 16.99
CA PHE A 15 1.75 -8.26 15.85
C PHE A 15 2.52 -7.01 16.27
N LYS A 16 2.14 -6.35 17.38
CA LYS A 16 2.91 -5.24 17.96
C LYS A 16 4.31 -5.69 18.35
N SER A 17 4.43 -6.86 18.99
CA SER A 17 5.72 -7.45 19.32
C SER A 17 6.52 -7.81 18.04
N TYR A 18 5.88 -8.41 17.05
CA TYR A 18 6.51 -8.81 15.78
C TYR A 18 7.05 -7.61 14.96
N LEU A 19 6.30 -6.50 14.93
CA LEU A 19 6.67 -5.30 14.15
C LEU A 19 7.47 -4.27 14.94
N GLY A 20 7.46 -4.33 16.27
CA GLY A 20 8.13 -3.38 17.16
C GLY A 20 9.59 -3.75 17.47
N GLY A 21 10.35 -2.79 18.02
CA GLY A 21 11.70 -3.03 18.53
C GLY A 21 12.75 -3.42 17.49
N ARG A 22 12.44 -3.32 16.19
CA ARG A 22 13.34 -3.70 15.11
C ARG A 22 14.39 -2.63 14.87
N GLN A 23 15.60 -3.08 14.52
CA GLN A 23 16.71 -2.24 14.10
C GLN A 23 17.27 -2.78 12.77
N GLN A 24 17.91 -1.90 12.01
CA GLN A 24 18.60 -2.24 10.77
C GLN A 24 19.99 -1.58 10.73
N VAL A 25 20.91 -2.23 10.02
CA VAL A 25 22.24 -1.69 9.70
C VAL A 25 22.47 -1.79 8.20
N VAL A 26 23.32 -0.91 7.67
CA VAL A 26 23.79 -0.97 6.29
C VAL A 26 25.25 -1.43 6.30
N VAL A 27 25.55 -2.45 5.51
CA VAL A 27 26.93 -2.92 5.29
C VAL A 27 27.35 -2.57 3.87
N ALA A 28 28.40 -1.78 3.73
CA ALA A 28 28.95 -1.37 2.43
C ALA A 28 30.47 -1.19 2.52
N ASN A 29 31.21 -1.74 1.55
CA ASN A 29 32.69 -1.69 1.52
C ASN A 29 33.33 -2.08 2.86
N GLU A 30 32.87 -3.20 3.45
CA GLU A 30 33.33 -3.74 4.75
C GLU A 30 33.07 -2.83 5.97
N MET A 31 32.40 -1.69 5.79
CA MET A 31 31.95 -0.83 6.87
C MET A 31 30.50 -1.14 7.23
N THR A 32 30.17 -1.05 8.52
CA THR A 32 28.81 -1.23 9.06
C THR A 32 28.34 0.07 9.67
N SER A 33 27.12 0.50 9.35
CA SER A 33 26.50 1.67 9.99
C SER A 33 26.14 1.39 11.45
N GLU A 34 25.96 2.44 12.24
CA GLU A 34 25.27 2.31 13.52
C GLU A 34 23.84 1.74 13.34
N PRO A 35 23.30 0.99 14.32
CA PRO A 35 21.93 0.49 14.27
C PRO A 35 20.90 1.61 14.22
N GLY A 36 20.07 1.61 13.17
CA GLY A 36 18.93 2.51 13.03
C GLY A 36 17.61 1.82 13.41
N ILE A 37 16.73 2.52 14.12
CA ILE A 37 15.40 1.99 14.47
C ILE A 37 14.50 1.91 13.23
N VAL A 38 13.80 0.78 13.08
CA VAL A 38 12.81 0.57 12.02
C VAL A 38 11.42 0.88 12.56
N SER A 39 10.89 2.06 12.21
CA SER A 39 9.60 2.56 12.70
C SER A 39 8.39 2.14 11.85
N CYS A 40 8.61 1.65 10.63
CA CYS A 40 7.55 1.26 9.71
C CYS A 40 7.94 0.05 8.84
N GLY A 41 6.94 -0.52 8.15
CA GLY A 41 7.11 -1.68 7.28
C GLY A 41 7.18 -3.01 8.03
N VAL A 42 7.39 -4.08 7.26
CA VAL A 42 7.50 -5.48 7.72
C VAL A 42 8.91 -6.01 7.45
N PRO A 43 9.37 -7.05 8.14
CA PRO A 43 10.65 -7.68 7.80
C PRO A 43 10.61 -8.25 6.37
N GLN A 44 11.53 -7.82 5.50
CA GLN A 44 11.67 -8.39 4.15
C GLN A 44 12.08 -9.87 4.23
N GLY A 45 11.54 -10.70 3.33
CA GLY A 45 11.77 -12.14 3.32
C GLY A 45 10.99 -12.91 4.40
N SER A 46 10.14 -12.24 5.18
CA SER A 46 9.27 -12.91 6.14
C SER A 46 8.04 -13.53 5.49
N ILE A 47 7.56 -14.62 6.07
CA ILE A 47 6.32 -15.30 5.67
C ILE A 47 5.09 -14.39 5.86
N LEU A 48 5.09 -13.57 6.90
CA LEU A 48 3.96 -12.71 7.24
C LEU A 48 3.94 -11.38 6.51
N GLY A 49 5.06 -10.94 5.93
CA GLY A 49 5.15 -9.69 5.21
C GLY A 49 4.06 -9.54 4.14
N PRO A 50 3.90 -10.50 3.21
CA PRO A 50 2.85 -10.46 2.20
C PRO A 50 1.43 -10.44 2.78
N LEU A 51 1.15 -11.26 3.81
CA LEU A 51 -0.16 -11.31 4.45
C LEU A 51 -0.52 -9.97 5.11
N LEU A 52 0.43 -9.40 5.86
CA LEU A 52 0.25 -8.11 6.53
C LEU A 52 0.05 -6.98 5.53
N PHE A 53 0.74 -7.04 4.38
CA PHE A 53 0.53 -6.08 3.30
C PHE A 53 -0.89 -6.19 2.74
N LEU A 54 -1.39 -7.41 2.47
CA LEU A 54 -2.76 -7.60 2.00
C LEU A 54 -3.78 -7.06 3.02
N CYS A 55 -3.61 -7.37 4.31
CA CYS A 55 -4.45 -6.81 5.37
C CYS A 55 -4.41 -5.27 5.39
N TYR A 56 -3.25 -4.69 5.11
CA TYR A 56 -3.04 -3.24 5.14
C TYR A 56 -3.76 -2.50 4.01
N VAL A 57 -3.84 -3.11 2.82
CA VAL A 57 -4.45 -2.49 1.63
C VAL A 57 -5.89 -2.91 1.37
N ASN A 58 -6.45 -3.81 2.17
CA ASN A 58 -7.75 -4.43 1.92
C ASN A 58 -8.94 -3.45 1.87
N ASP A 59 -8.84 -2.30 2.56
CA ASP A 59 -9.83 -1.23 2.59
C ASP A 59 -9.62 -0.16 1.49
N MET A 60 -8.55 -0.26 0.69
CA MET A 60 -8.30 0.62 -0.45
C MET A 60 -9.49 0.75 -1.42
N PRO A 61 -10.28 -0.30 -1.72
CA PRO A 61 -11.46 -0.17 -2.58
C PRO A 61 -12.50 0.83 -2.09
N ILE A 62 -12.53 1.15 -0.79
CA ILE A 62 -13.46 2.14 -0.22
C ILE A 62 -13.12 3.57 -0.69
N SER A 63 -11.88 3.81 -1.12
CA SER A 63 -11.40 5.13 -1.56
C SER A 63 -11.91 5.56 -2.93
N VAL A 64 -12.40 4.63 -3.75
CA VAL A 64 -12.79 4.86 -5.14
C VAL A 64 -14.21 4.34 -5.41
N LYS A 65 -14.84 4.88 -6.44
CA LYS A 65 -16.17 4.47 -6.92
C LYS A 65 -16.08 3.59 -8.15
N CYS A 66 -14.97 3.64 -8.88
CA CYS A 66 -14.76 2.79 -10.05
C CYS A 66 -14.32 1.37 -9.64
N LYS A 67 -14.20 0.50 -10.63
CA LYS A 67 -13.71 -0.87 -10.40
C LYS A 67 -12.20 -0.82 -10.13
N LEU A 68 -11.79 -1.25 -8.94
CA LEU A 68 -10.40 -1.41 -8.55
C LEU A 68 -10.03 -2.90 -8.53
N LEU A 69 -8.99 -3.26 -9.28
CA LEU A 69 -8.34 -4.57 -9.18
C LEU A 69 -7.06 -4.42 -8.36
N LEU A 70 -6.82 -5.36 -7.45
CA LEU A 70 -5.63 -5.40 -6.60
C LEU A 70 -4.95 -6.76 -6.75
N TYR A 71 -3.62 -6.73 -6.90
CA TYR A 71 -2.78 -7.92 -6.87
C TYR A 71 -1.43 -7.58 -6.24
N ALA A 72 -1.22 -7.97 -4.98
CA ALA A 72 -0.11 -7.48 -4.19
C ALA A 72 -0.01 -5.93 -4.30
N ASP A 73 1.15 -5.39 -4.63
CA ASP A 73 1.38 -3.95 -4.81
C ASP A 73 0.87 -3.38 -6.15
N ASP A 74 0.54 -4.23 -7.11
CA ASP A 74 -0.05 -3.80 -8.39
C ASP A 74 -1.55 -3.54 -8.24
N SER A 75 -2.01 -2.43 -8.84
CA SER A 75 -3.41 -2.05 -8.84
C SER A 75 -3.84 -1.48 -10.19
N ALA A 76 -5.11 -1.70 -10.55
CA ALA A 76 -5.69 -1.18 -11.78
C ALA A 76 -7.07 -0.56 -11.52
N LEU A 77 -7.22 0.72 -11.90
CA LEU A 77 -8.50 1.43 -11.92
C LEU A 77 -9.14 1.27 -13.29
N ILE A 78 -10.39 0.81 -13.32
CA ILE A 78 -11.14 0.56 -14.55
C ILE A 78 -12.38 1.45 -14.57
N VAL A 79 -12.47 2.26 -15.62
CA VAL A 79 -13.59 3.14 -15.92
C VAL A 79 -14.11 2.82 -17.31
N SER A 80 -15.43 2.80 -17.48
CA SER A 80 -16.09 2.55 -18.76
C SER A 80 -17.09 3.67 -19.06
N GLY A 81 -17.20 4.06 -20.32
CA GLY A 81 -18.14 5.07 -20.78
C GLY A 81 -18.18 5.17 -22.31
N SER A 82 -19.00 6.06 -22.84
CA SER A 82 -19.11 6.31 -24.29
C SER A 82 -18.36 7.55 -24.75
N ASP A 83 -18.03 8.47 -23.83
CA ASP A 83 -17.31 9.71 -24.12
C ASP A 83 -15.87 9.64 -23.57
N PRO A 84 -14.84 9.64 -24.44
CA PRO A 84 -13.43 9.65 -24.05
C PRO A 84 -13.06 10.74 -23.04
N GLN A 85 -13.60 11.95 -23.22
CA GLN A 85 -13.29 13.09 -22.34
C GLN A 85 -13.89 12.87 -20.95
N ALA A 86 -15.14 12.41 -20.85
CA ALA A 86 -15.75 12.03 -19.58
C ALA A 86 -15.01 10.88 -18.90
N ILE A 87 -14.55 9.86 -19.64
CA ILE A 87 -13.75 8.75 -19.11
C ILE A 87 -12.44 9.27 -18.52
N ALA A 88 -11.69 10.09 -19.26
CA ALA A 88 -10.43 10.65 -18.78
C ALA A 88 -10.63 11.50 -17.52
N SER A 89 -11.66 12.35 -17.50
CA SER A 89 -11.98 13.18 -16.32
C SER A 89 -12.34 12.33 -15.10
N LEU A 90 -13.16 11.28 -15.29
CA LEU A 90 -13.52 10.37 -14.23
C LEU A 90 -12.30 9.58 -13.73
N LEU A 91 -11.49 9.03 -14.63
CA LEU A 91 -10.28 8.30 -14.26
C LEU A 91 -9.30 9.18 -13.46
N SER A 92 -9.09 10.44 -13.86
CA SER A 92 -8.25 11.37 -13.10
C SER A 92 -8.79 11.63 -11.69
N LYS A 93 -10.11 11.74 -11.53
CA LYS A 93 -10.76 11.93 -10.23
C LYS A 93 -10.63 10.70 -9.33
N GLU A 94 -10.81 9.50 -9.88
CA GLU A 94 -10.65 8.24 -9.15
C GLU A 94 -9.18 8.01 -8.76
N LEU A 95 -8.24 8.32 -9.65
CA LEU A 95 -6.81 8.27 -9.37
C LEU A 95 -6.42 9.21 -8.24
N GLU A 96 -6.97 10.42 -8.20
CA GLU A 96 -6.70 11.38 -7.12
C GLU A 96 -7.26 10.89 -5.76
N SER A 97 -8.42 10.23 -5.78
CA SER A 97 -9.01 9.65 -4.56
C SER A 97 -8.17 8.49 -4.03
N CYS A 98 -7.71 7.61 -4.93
CA CYS A 98 -6.74 6.55 -4.65
C CYS A 98 -5.41 7.12 -4.10
N ARG A 99 -4.86 8.14 -4.75
CA ARG A 99 -3.62 8.83 -4.32
C ARG A 99 -3.74 9.39 -2.91
N LYS A 100 -4.89 10.01 -2.59
CA LYS A 100 -5.15 10.51 -1.24
C LYS A 100 -5.15 9.38 -0.21
N TRP A 101 -5.85 8.28 -0.48
CA TRP A 101 -5.85 7.11 0.41
C TRP A 101 -4.45 6.55 0.61
N LEU A 102 -3.62 6.46 -0.44
CA LEU A 102 -2.23 6.02 -0.33
C LEU A 102 -1.44 6.93 0.63
N MET A 103 -1.53 8.25 0.48
CA MET A 103 -0.83 9.20 1.36
C MET A 103 -1.30 9.12 2.82
N ASP A 104 -2.60 9.00 3.04
CA ASP A 104 -3.19 8.86 4.39
C ASP A 104 -2.66 7.58 5.06
N ASN A 105 -2.44 6.53 4.27
CA ASN A 105 -1.84 5.25 4.66
C ASN A 105 -0.31 5.20 4.51
N LYS A 106 0.38 6.35 4.40
CA LYS A 106 1.86 6.41 4.34
C LYS A 106 2.49 5.58 3.21
N LEU A 107 1.73 5.35 2.15
CA LEU A 107 2.19 4.75 0.89
C LEU A 107 2.41 5.85 -0.14
N SER A 108 3.25 5.57 -1.13
CA SER A 108 3.52 6.48 -2.25
C SER A 108 3.07 5.85 -3.57
N LEU A 109 2.50 6.68 -4.43
CA LEU A 109 2.21 6.30 -5.81
C LEU A 109 3.48 6.44 -6.65
N HIS A 110 3.88 5.38 -7.36
CA HIS A 110 5.04 5.44 -8.24
C HIS A 110 4.66 6.01 -9.61
N LEU A 111 4.73 7.34 -9.74
CA LEU A 111 4.31 8.05 -10.96
C LEU A 111 4.97 7.52 -12.24
N GLY A 112 6.28 7.21 -12.20
CA GLY A 112 7.00 6.69 -13.38
C GLY A 112 6.67 5.25 -13.78
N LYS A 113 5.77 4.57 -13.05
CA LYS A 113 5.25 3.23 -13.38
C LYS A 113 3.73 3.24 -13.56
N THR A 114 3.08 4.38 -13.35
CA THR A 114 1.62 4.51 -13.42
C THR A 114 1.25 4.97 -14.83
N GLU A 115 0.60 4.10 -15.59
CA GLU A 115 0.22 4.36 -16.98
C GLU A 115 -1.30 4.41 -17.13
N SER A 116 -1.79 5.28 -18.02
CA SER A 116 -3.19 5.36 -18.40
C SER A 116 -3.38 4.86 -19.82
N ILE A 117 -4.28 3.91 -20.03
CA ILE A 117 -4.57 3.32 -21.34
C ILE A 117 -6.06 3.52 -21.64
N LEU A 118 -6.36 4.09 -22.81
CA LEU A 118 -7.71 4.23 -23.33
C LEU A 118 -7.89 3.29 -24.52
N PHE A 119 -8.97 2.51 -24.51
CA PHE A 119 -9.32 1.55 -25.55
C PHE A 119 -10.55 2.03 -26.33
#